data_AF-A0A0K2RM82-F1
#
_entry.id   AF-A0A0K2RM82-F1
#
_cell.length_a   1.000
_cell.length_b   1.000
_cell.length_c   1.000
_cell.angle_alpha   90.00
_cell.angle_beta   90.00
_cell.angle_gamma   90.00
#
_symmetry.space_group_name_H-M   'P 1'
#
loop_
_entity.id
_entity.type
_entity.pdbx_description
1 polymer ?
#
loop_
_entity_poly.entity_id
_entity_poly.type
_entity_poly.pdbx_seq_one_letter_code
_entity_poly.pdbx_strand_id
1 'polypeptide(L)'
;MTLNDGACLIVDVDESRLRRRVGKRYLDEVETDLDTAIAKVQAAKAERRGWSVGYVGNAAEVFPELLARHRAGELTIDVVTDQTSAHDPLSYLPEGITVDEWHTEAEADPEGFTKKAQASMARHVQAMVEFQDAGAEVFDYGNSIRDEARKGGYGRAFEFPGFVPAYIRPLFCEGLGPFRWVALSGDPEDIAVTDKAIKELFPENTHLHKWLDAAAERVEFEGLPARICWLGYGERAKAGLLFNQLVAEGKVKAPIVIGRDHLDSGSVASPYRETESMKDGSDAIADWPCSTP
;
A
#
# COMPACT_ATOMS: atom_id res chain seq x y z
N MET A 1 -4.00 -4.39 -6.52
CA MET A 1 -4.00 -4.45 -8.00
C MET A 1 -4.94 -5.53 -8.53
N THR A 2 -4.80 -6.80 -8.12
CA THR A 2 -5.63 -7.90 -8.64
C THR A 2 -7.14 -7.77 -8.37
N LEU A 3 -7.54 -7.08 -7.29
CA LEU A 3 -8.95 -6.72 -7.00
C LEU A 3 -9.52 -5.64 -7.94
N ASN A 4 -8.65 -4.91 -8.64
CA ASN A 4 -9.02 -3.97 -9.70
C ASN A 4 -8.79 -4.59 -11.09
N ASP A 5 -8.76 -5.93 -11.18
CA ASP A 5 -8.52 -6.69 -12.40
C ASP A 5 -7.18 -6.39 -13.10
N GLY A 6 -6.22 -5.82 -12.37
CA GLY A 6 -4.90 -5.47 -12.88
C GLY A 6 -3.87 -6.59 -12.71
N ALA A 7 -2.97 -6.72 -13.69
CA ALA A 7 -1.76 -7.51 -13.58
C ALA A 7 -0.61 -6.67 -12.98
N CYS A 8 0.16 -7.19 -12.03
CA CYS A 8 1.25 -6.44 -11.39
C CYS A 8 2.51 -7.27 -11.17
N LEU A 9 3.65 -6.65 -11.43
CA LEU A 9 4.98 -7.12 -11.04
C LEU A 9 5.39 -6.42 -9.75
N ILE A 10 5.82 -7.17 -8.74
CA ILE A 10 6.24 -6.66 -7.43
C ILE A 10 7.68 -7.05 -7.21
N VAL A 11 8.58 -6.08 -7.06
CA VAL A 11 10.00 -6.33 -6.83
C VAL A 11 10.28 -6.30 -5.34
N ASP A 12 10.92 -7.34 -4.81
CA ASP A 12 11.36 -7.40 -3.42
C ASP A 12 12.73 -8.09 -3.37
N VAL A 13 13.64 -7.60 -2.54
CA VAL A 13 14.99 -8.15 -2.40
C VAL A 13 14.99 -9.47 -1.61
N ASP A 14 13.97 -9.71 -0.77
CA ASP A 14 13.90 -10.85 0.14
C ASP A 14 12.82 -11.85 -0.33
N GLU A 15 13.27 -12.96 -0.91
CA GLU A 15 12.41 -14.06 -1.38
C GLU A 15 11.47 -14.58 -0.29
N SER A 16 11.91 -14.58 0.98
CA SER A 16 11.09 -15.05 2.09
C SER A 16 9.85 -14.17 2.30
N ARG A 17 9.94 -12.87 2.00
CA ARG A 17 8.81 -11.93 2.07
C ARG A 17 7.79 -12.23 0.99
N LEU A 18 8.25 -12.43 -0.24
CA LEU A 18 7.37 -12.80 -1.37
C LEU A 18 6.67 -14.13 -1.11
N ARG A 19 7.41 -15.16 -0.69
CA ARG A 19 6.83 -16.48 -0.38
C ARG A 19 5.82 -16.41 0.77
N ARG A 20 6.07 -15.58 1.78
CA ARG A 20 5.10 -15.33 2.86
C ARG A 20 3.82 -14.69 2.34
N ARG A 21 3.88 -13.81 1.33
CA ARG A 21 2.68 -13.22 0.70
C ARG A 21 1.90 -14.23 -0.12
N VAL A 22 2.58 -15.15 -0.81
CA VAL A 22 1.90 -16.28 -1.48
C VAL A 22 1.18 -17.16 -0.47
N GLY A 23 1.86 -17.56 0.61
CA GLY A 23 1.26 -18.39 1.66
C GLY A 23 0.04 -17.77 2.34
N LYS A 24 -0.15 -16.45 2.23
CA LYS A 24 -1.26 -15.68 2.79
C LYS A 24 -2.26 -15.17 1.74
N ARG A 25 -2.15 -15.61 0.48
CA ARG A 25 -3.00 -15.20 -0.65
C ARG A 25 -2.98 -13.70 -0.97
N TYR A 26 -1.88 -13.01 -0.63
CA TYR A 26 -1.64 -11.60 -1.02
C TYR A 26 -0.84 -11.47 -2.32
N LEU A 27 -0.26 -12.56 -2.80
CA LEU A 27 0.54 -12.66 -4.02
C LEU A 27 0.21 -14.00 -4.70
N ASP A 28 0.10 -14.02 -6.03
CA ASP A 28 -0.25 -15.25 -6.74
C ASP A 28 0.98 -16.14 -6.97
N GLU A 29 2.12 -15.54 -7.35
CA GLU A 29 3.33 -16.29 -7.71
C GLU A 29 4.63 -15.54 -7.38
N VAL A 30 5.73 -16.28 -7.23
CA VAL A 30 7.10 -15.75 -7.08
C VAL A 30 7.99 -16.31 -8.19
N GLU A 31 8.75 -15.42 -8.81
CA GLU A 31 9.75 -15.72 -9.83
C GLU A 31 11.13 -15.19 -9.46
N THR A 32 12.16 -15.87 -9.90
CA THR A 32 13.57 -15.47 -9.72
C THR A 32 14.25 -15.07 -11.03
N ASP A 33 13.56 -15.23 -12.15
CA ASP A 33 13.99 -14.78 -13.47
C ASP A 33 13.09 -13.64 -13.95
N LEU A 34 13.71 -12.50 -14.31
CA LEU A 34 12.98 -11.29 -14.65
C LEU A 34 12.18 -11.45 -15.94
N ASP A 35 12.76 -12.13 -16.94
CA ASP A 35 12.10 -12.35 -18.24
C ASP A 35 10.86 -13.22 -18.08
N THR A 36 10.95 -14.28 -17.28
CA THR A 36 9.83 -15.15 -16.91
C THR A 36 8.75 -14.36 -16.16
N ALA A 37 9.14 -13.54 -15.19
CA ALA A 37 8.19 -12.72 -14.42
C ALA A 37 7.43 -11.73 -15.33
N ILE A 38 8.16 -11.04 -16.22
CA ILE A 38 7.57 -10.11 -17.21
C ILE A 38 6.62 -10.86 -18.14
N ALA A 39 7.03 -12.01 -18.68
CA ALA A 39 6.20 -12.80 -19.59
C ALA A 39 4.86 -13.20 -18.96
N LYS A 40 4.87 -13.59 -17.68
CA LYS A 40 3.66 -13.95 -16.92
C LYS A 40 2.72 -12.77 -16.71
N VAL A 41 3.26 -11.61 -16.33
CA VAL A 41 2.46 -10.39 -16.14
C VAL A 41 1.89 -9.90 -17.46
N GLN A 42 2.65 -9.95 -18.56
CA GLN A 42 2.17 -9.60 -19.90
C GLN A 42 1.07 -10.55 -20.40
N ALA A 43 1.22 -11.86 -20.17
CA ALA A 43 0.17 -12.82 -20.50
C ALA A 43 -1.12 -12.53 -19.74
N ALA A 44 -1.05 -12.28 -18.43
CA ALA A 44 -2.21 -11.90 -17.62
C ALA A 44 -2.85 -10.58 -18.08
N LYS A 45 -2.04 -9.58 -18.46
CA LYS A 45 -2.51 -8.32 -19.05
C LYS A 45 -3.27 -8.56 -20.36
N ALA A 46 -2.74 -9.40 -21.25
CA ALA A 46 -3.39 -9.76 -22.52
C ALA A 46 -4.71 -10.53 -22.31
N GLU A 47 -4.77 -11.38 -21.28
CA GLU A 47 -5.96 -12.11 -20.86
C GLU A 47 -6.98 -11.26 -20.10
N ARG A 48 -6.63 -10.02 -19.74
CA ARG A 48 -7.43 -9.13 -18.86
C ARG A 48 -7.78 -9.79 -17.54
N ARG A 49 -6.80 -10.49 -16.95
CA ARG A 49 -6.93 -11.24 -15.71
C ARG A 49 -6.08 -10.58 -14.63
N GLY A 50 -6.70 -10.31 -13.49
CA GLY A 50 -5.97 -9.86 -12.30
C GLY A 50 -4.95 -10.93 -11.89
N TRP A 51 -3.67 -10.56 -11.84
CA TRP A 51 -2.58 -11.48 -11.49
C TRP A 51 -1.39 -10.74 -10.89
N SER A 52 -0.75 -11.32 -9.89
CA SER A 52 0.36 -10.71 -9.18
C SER A 52 1.58 -11.62 -9.15
N VAL A 53 2.69 -11.13 -9.69
CA VAL A 53 3.97 -11.85 -9.73
C VAL A 53 5.00 -11.08 -8.91
N GLY A 54 5.57 -11.74 -7.91
CA GLY A 54 6.71 -11.24 -7.16
C GLY A 54 8.01 -11.62 -7.85
N TYR A 55 8.92 -10.68 -8.02
CA TYR A 55 10.25 -10.92 -8.54
C TYR A 55 11.30 -10.63 -7.47
N VAL A 56 12.21 -11.59 -7.25
CA VAL A 56 13.33 -11.42 -6.31
C VAL A 56 14.41 -10.56 -6.97
N GLY A 57 14.56 -9.31 -6.53
CA GLY A 57 15.55 -8.38 -7.07
C GLY A 57 15.57 -7.03 -6.37
N ASN A 58 16.59 -6.21 -6.65
CA ASN A 58 16.69 -4.86 -6.10
C ASN A 58 15.94 -3.86 -6.96
N ALA A 59 14.96 -3.14 -6.40
CA ALA A 59 14.16 -2.16 -7.13
C ALA A 59 15.02 -1.04 -7.76
N ALA A 60 16.16 -0.67 -7.15
CA ALA A 60 17.08 0.32 -7.70
C ALA A 60 17.80 -0.16 -8.99
N GLU A 61 17.87 -1.47 -9.23
CA GLU A 61 18.42 -2.08 -10.44
C GLU A 61 17.31 -2.43 -11.44
N VAL A 62 16.20 -3.00 -10.94
CA VAL A 62 15.11 -3.52 -11.75
C VAL A 62 14.28 -2.42 -12.39
N PHE A 63 13.98 -1.32 -11.70
CA PHE A 63 13.20 -0.23 -12.30
C PHE A 63 13.90 0.45 -13.49
N PRO A 64 15.20 0.78 -13.43
CA PRO A 64 15.93 1.26 -14.60
C PRO A 64 15.90 0.28 -15.79
N GLU A 65 16.01 -1.02 -15.53
CA GLU A 65 15.93 -2.05 -16.58
C GLU A 65 14.52 -2.10 -17.21
N LEU A 66 13.47 -2.13 -16.38
CA LEU A 66 12.08 -2.11 -16.86
C LEU A 66 11.77 -0.83 -17.65
N LEU A 67 12.34 0.31 -17.26
CA LEU A 67 12.20 1.58 -17.96
C LEU A 67 12.87 1.53 -19.34
N ALA A 68 14.06 0.94 -19.44
CA ALA A 68 14.76 0.76 -20.70
C ALA A 68 13.92 -0.08 -21.67
N ARG A 69 13.37 -1.21 -21.21
CA ARG A 69 12.48 -2.08 -22.00
C ARG A 69 11.16 -1.39 -22.37
N HIS A 70 10.61 -0.59 -21.46
CA HIS A 70 9.42 0.20 -21.72
C HIS A 70 9.63 1.19 -22.87
N ARG A 71 10.75 1.93 -22.84
CA ARG A 71 11.13 2.87 -23.90
C ARG A 71 11.48 2.19 -25.22
N ALA A 72 12.03 0.98 -25.16
CA ALA A 72 12.29 0.16 -26.34
C ALA A 72 11.01 -0.44 -26.96
N GLY A 73 9.86 -0.34 -26.27
CA GLY A 73 8.59 -0.89 -26.73
C GLY A 73 8.46 -2.41 -26.54
N GLU A 74 9.34 -3.01 -25.74
CA GLU A 74 9.30 -4.45 -25.44
C GLU A 74 8.17 -4.78 -24.45
N LEU A 75 7.82 -3.83 -23.58
CA LEU A 75 6.73 -3.94 -22.62
C LEU A 75 6.09 -2.57 -22.37
N THR A 76 4.87 -2.55 -21.84
CA THR A 76 4.20 -1.32 -21.42
C THR A 76 3.85 -1.39 -19.94
N ILE A 77 4.43 -0.48 -19.15
CA ILE A 77 4.06 -0.25 -17.75
C ILE A 77 3.08 0.91 -17.70
N ASP A 78 1.89 0.68 -17.17
CA ASP A 78 0.84 1.70 -17.11
C ASP A 78 0.88 2.49 -15.80
N VAL A 79 1.30 1.85 -14.70
CA VAL A 79 1.32 2.43 -13.35
C VAL A 79 2.62 2.04 -12.63
N VAL A 80 3.27 3.00 -11.99
CA VAL A 80 4.47 2.80 -11.16
C VAL A 80 4.26 3.43 -9.79
N THR A 81 4.62 2.69 -8.75
CA THR A 81 4.63 3.16 -7.36
C THR A 81 5.65 2.35 -6.57
N ASP A 82 6.03 2.83 -5.39
CA ASP A 82 6.92 2.13 -4.48
C ASP A 82 6.32 2.00 -3.06
N GLN A 83 6.66 0.91 -2.36
CA GLN A 83 6.32 0.70 -0.95
C GLN A 83 7.45 0.00 -0.17
N THR A 84 8.70 0.14 -0.64
CA THR A 84 9.86 -0.24 0.18
C THR A 84 9.87 0.52 1.50
N SER A 85 10.66 0.07 2.48
CA SER A 85 10.81 0.76 3.77
C SER A 85 11.73 1.99 3.69
N ALA A 86 11.60 2.82 2.65
CA ALA A 86 12.44 4.00 2.40
C ALA A 86 12.44 5.02 3.56
N HIS A 87 11.41 5.03 4.41
CA HIS A 87 11.31 5.90 5.59
C HIS A 87 12.41 5.65 6.62
N ASP A 88 13.01 4.47 6.60
CA ASP A 88 14.21 4.12 7.35
C ASP A 88 15.30 3.68 6.36
N PRO A 89 16.30 4.54 6.06
CA PRO A 89 17.38 4.20 5.13
C PRO A 89 18.17 2.95 5.51
N LEU A 90 18.20 2.54 6.79
CA LEU A 90 18.84 1.28 7.20
C LEU A 90 18.02 0.05 6.78
N SER A 91 16.72 0.26 6.51
CA SER A 91 15.75 -0.72 6.04
C SER A 91 15.49 -0.64 4.52
N TYR A 92 16.32 0.07 3.75
CA TYR A 92 16.36 -0.01 2.28
C TYR A 92 17.69 -0.64 1.80
N LEU A 93 17.66 -1.77 1.08
CA LEU A 93 18.87 -2.48 0.64
C LEU A 93 19.58 -1.68 -0.48
N PRO A 94 20.80 -1.17 -0.25
CA PRO A 94 21.56 -0.50 -1.28
C PRO A 94 22.00 -1.46 -2.39
N GLU A 95 22.23 -0.93 -3.59
CA GLU A 95 22.84 -1.69 -4.68
C GLU A 95 24.24 -2.19 -4.27
N GLY A 96 24.59 -3.39 -4.74
CA GLY A 96 25.90 -4.00 -4.47
C GLY A 96 26.06 -4.61 -3.06
N ILE A 97 25.02 -4.60 -2.22
CA ILE A 97 25.00 -5.31 -0.93
C ILE A 97 24.02 -6.47 -1.03
N THR A 98 24.42 -7.64 -0.53
CA THR A 98 23.52 -8.81 -0.47
C THR A 98 22.59 -8.76 0.74
N VAL A 99 21.46 -9.46 0.68
CA VAL A 99 20.53 -9.58 1.81
C VAL A 99 21.21 -10.15 3.07
N ASP A 100 22.15 -11.08 2.90
CA ASP A 100 22.89 -11.71 4.00
C ASP A 100 23.85 -10.72 4.70
N GLU A 101 24.42 -9.78 3.95
CA GLU A 101 25.34 -8.76 4.46
C GLU A 101 24.62 -7.55 5.05
N TRP A 102 23.37 -7.31 4.64
CA TRP A 102 22.60 -6.10 4.90
C TRP A 102 22.69 -5.61 6.35
N HIS A 103 22.18 -6.39 7.31
CA HIS A 103 22.13 -5.95 8.70
C HIS A 103 23.52 -5.82 9.32
N THR A 104 24.48 -6.64 8.90
CA THR A 104 25.87 -6.53 9.39
C THR A 104 26.53 -5.25 8.90
N GLU A 105 26.36 -4.87 7.64
CA GLU A 105 26.88 -3.60 7.11
C GLU A 105 26.17 -2.38 7.73
N ALA A 106 24.85 -2.44 7.88
CA ALA A 106 24.06 -1.37 8.47
C ALA A 106 24.44 -1.10 9.94
N GLU A 107 24.73 -2.15 10.72
CA GLU A 107 25.20 -2.02 12.10
C GLU A 107 26.65 -1.52 12.20
N ALA A 108 27.50 -1.92 11.26
CA ALA A 108 28.93 -1.57 11.27
C ALA A 108 29.19 -0.09 10.93
N ASP A 109 28.46 0.47 9.97
CA ASP A 109 28.55 1.89 9.58
C ASP A 109 27.18 2.45 9.17
N PRO A 110 26.31 2.82 10.14
CA PRO A 110 24.96 3.31 9.84
C PRO A 110 24.94 4.57 8.97
N GLU A 111 25.90 5.47 9.15
CA GLU A 111 25.99 6.71 8.36
C GLU A 111 26.42 6.44 6.92
N GLY A 112 27.44 5.61 6.72
CA GLY A 112 27.87 5.19 5.39
C GLY A 112 26.80 4.38 4.67
N PHE A 113 26.14 3.46 5.38
CA PHE A 113 25.04 2.67 4.86
C PHE A 113 23.86 3.56 4.40
N THR A 114 23.47 4.53 5.24
CA THR A 114 22.42 5.50 4.89
C THR A 114 22.74 6.24 3.59
N LYS A 115 24.00 6.68 3.39
CA LYS A 115 24.42 7.33 2.14
C LYS A 115 24.31 6.40 0.93
N LYS A 116 24.70 5.12 1.07
CA LYS A 116 24.56 4.11 0.02
C LYS A 116 23.07 3.87 -0.32
N ALA A 117 22.21 3.76 0.70
CA ALA A 117 20.77 3.58 0.54
C ALA A 117 20.14 4.78 -0.17
N GLN A 118 20.46 6.01 0.25
CA GLN A 118 19.99 7.24 -0.40
C GLN A 118 20.43 7.34 -1.87
N ALA A 119 21.67 6.96 -2.20
CA ALA A 119 22.12 6.91 -3.59
C ALA A 119 21.33 5.88 -4.42
N SER A 120 21.01 4.72 -3.84
CA SER A 120 20.18 3.69 -4.49
C SER A 120 18.73 4.16 -4.67
N MET A 121 18.15 4.80 -3.65
CA MET A 121 16.82 5.42 -3.71
C MET A 121 16.78 6.55 -4.75
N ALA A 122 17.84 7.33 -4.91
CA ALA A 122 17.95 8.35 -5.95
C ALA A 122 17.87 7.74 -7.36
N ARG A 123 18.56 6.62 -7.63
CA ARG A 123 18.47 5.91 -8.92
C ARG A 123 17.10 5.28 -9.15
N HIS A 124 16.51 4.69 -8.11
CA HIS A 124 15.15 4.16 -8.14
C HIS A 124 14.14 5.27 -8.52
N VAL A 125 14.13 6.39 -7.78
CA VAL A 125 13.21 7.51 -8.02
C VAL A 125 13.47 8.19 -9.35
N GLN A 126 14.72 8.23 -9.82
CA GLN A 126 15.02 8.67 -11.17
C GLN A 126 14.26 7.83 -12.20
N ALA A 127 14.31 6.50 -12.10
CA ALA A 127 13.55 5.63 -12.99
C ALA A 127 12.04 5.89 -12.90
N MET A 128 11.49 6.12 -11.70
CA MET A 128 10.07 6.45 -11.51
C MET A 128 9.68 7.76 -12.22
N VAL A 129 10.44 8.86 -12.04
CA VAL A 129 10.19 10.11 -12.77
C VAL A 129 10.30 9.89 -14.28
N GLU A 130 11.27 9.10 -14.71
CA GLU A 130 11.48 8.83 -16.12
C GLU A 130 10.41 7.91 -16.74
N PHE A 131 9.73 7.09 -15.94
CA PHE A 131 8.50 6.39 -16.34
C PHE A 131 7.34 7.38 -16.52
N GLN A 132 7.22 8.37 -15.65
CA GLN A 132 6.23 9.46 -15.78
C GLN A 132 6.47 10.25 -17.07
N ASP A 133 7.73 10.61 -17.36
CA ASP A 133 8.14 11.26 -18.60
C ASP A 133 7.77 10.41 -19.84
N ALA A 134 7.76 9.08 -19.71
CA ALA A 134 7.38 8.12 -20.75
C ALA A 134 5.86 7.84 -20.80
N GLY A 135 5.06 8.49 -19.97
CA GLY A 135 3.59 8.43 -20.00
C GLY A 135 2.95 7.41 -19.07
N ALA A 136 3.71 6.76 -18.17
CA ALA A 136 3.14 5.95 -17.10
C ALA A 136 2.54 6.85 -16.00
N GLU A 137 1.49 6.37 -15.33
CA GLU A 137 0.99 7.01 -14.11
C GLU A 137 1.94 6.69 -12.95
N VAL A 138 2.48 7.72 -12.29
CA VAL A 138 3.47 7.54 -11.22
C VAL A 138 3.05 8.31 -9.98
N PHE A 139 3.14 7.66 -8.82
CA PHE A 139 2.84 8.29 -7.54
C PHE A 139 3.67 7.69 -6.39
N ASP A 140 3.84 8.48 -5.33
CA ASP A 140 4.44 8.06 -4.06
C ASP A 140 3.36 7.46 -3.15
N TYR A 141 3.64 6.29 -2.55
CA TYR A 141 2.71 5.58 -1.68
C TYR A 141 3.04 5.69 -0.18
N GLY A 142 3.62 6.83 0.21
CA GLY A 142 3.69 7.25 1.59
C GLY A 142 4.81 6.62 2.42
N ASN A 143 5.93 6.32 1.78
CA ASN A 143 7.13 5.75 2.42
C ASN A 143 8.34 6.71 2.43
N SER A 144 8.15 7.98 2.05
CA SER A 144 9.19 9.02 2.04
C SER A 144 10.31 8.84 1.00
N ILE A 145 10.19 7.94 0.03
CA ILE A 145 11.26 7.68 -0.95
C ILE A 145 11.68 8.93 -1.74
N ARG A 146 10.74 9.84 -2.05
CA ARG A 146 11.04 11.11 -2.73
C ARG A 146 12.00 12.00 -1.93
N ASP A 147 11.82 12.07 -0.61
CA ASP A 147 12.71 12.87 0.24
C ASP A 147 14.10 12.23 0.37
N GLU A 148 14.16 10.91 0.53
CA GLU A 148 15.44 10.19 0.57
C GLU A 148 16.20 10.25 -0.75
N ALA A 149 15.51 10.19 -1.89
CA ALA A 149 16.11 10.40 -3.21
C ALA A 149 16.66 11.83 -3.38
N ARG A 150 15.95 12.85 -2.86
CA ARG A 150 16.44 14.23 -2.82
C ARG A 150 17.74 14.34 -2.01
N LYS A 151 17.78 13.71 -0.83
CA LYS A 151 19.00 13.64 0.03
C LYS A 151 20.13 12.88 -0.66
N GLY A 152 19.80 11.85 -1.45
CA GLY A 152 20.71 11.10 -2.31
C GLY A 152 21.20 11.86 -3.55
N GLY A 153 20.75 13.10 -3.78
CA GLY A 153 21.23 13.97 -4.85
C GLY A 153 20.36 14.04 -6.10
N TYR A 154 19.15 13.44 -6.10
CA TYR A 154 18.24 13.54 -7.25
C TYR A 154 17.28 14.73 -7.14
N GLY A 155 17.48 15.74 -7.99
CA GLY A 155 16.77 17.02 -7.91
C GLY A 155 15.28 17.00 -8.32
N ARG A 156 14.86 16.04 -9.14
CA ARG A 156 13.48 15.94 -9.67
C ARG A 156 12.57 15.04 -8.81
N ALA A 157 12.99 14.68 -7.60
CA ALA A 157 12.34 13.63 -6.81
C ALA A 157 10.86 13.90 -6.46
N PHE A 158 10.41 15.16 -6.49
CA PHE A 158 9.02 15.54 -6.19
C PHE A 158 8.17 15.86 -7.44
N GLU A 159 8.62 15.48 -8.64
CA GLU A 159 7.86 15.71 -9.89
C GLU A 159 6.65 14.77 -10.05
N PHE A 160 6.58 13.68 -9.27
CA PHE A 160 5.36 12.89 -9.12
C PHE A 160 4.70 13.11 -7.74
N PRO A 161 3.35 13.12 -7.69
CA PRO A 161 2.61 13.45 -6.49
C PRO A 161 2.56 12.28 -5.48
N GLY A 162 2.25 12.60 -4.23
CA GLY A 162 1.77 11.61 -3.28
C GLY A 162 0.39 11.08 -3.64
N PHE A 163 0.09 9.83 -3.28
CA PHE A 163 -1.21 9.22 -3.55
C PHE A 163 -2.39 9.93 -2.87
N VAL A 164 -2.14 10.62 -1.75
CA VAL A 164 -3.20 11.34 -1.04
C VAL A 164 -3.68 12.57 -1.82
N PRO A 165 -2.84 13.55 -2.18
CA PRO A 165 -3.27 14.66 -3.03
C PRO A 165 -3.81 14.20 -4.38
N ALA A 166 -3.27 13.12 -4.95
CA ALA A 166 -3.67 12.62 -6.26
C ALA A 166 -5.04 11.90 -6.26
N TYR A 167 -5.32 11.04 -5.28
CA TYR A 167 -6.48 10.13 -5.35
C TYR A 167 -7.33 10.07 -4.07
N ILE A 168 -6.73 10.18 -2.88
CA ILE A 168 -7.45 9.89 -1.62
C ILE A 168 -8.10 11.12 -0.98
N ARG A 169 -7.56 12.32 -1.19
CA ARG A 169 -8.05 13.54 -0.53
C ARG A 169 -9.56 13.79 -0.69
N PRO A 170 -10.20 13.56 -1.86
CA PRO A 170 -11.65 13.68 -1.97
C PRO A 170 -12.41 12.77 -0.98
N LEU A 171 -11.92 11.55 -0.73
CA LEU A 171 -12.50 10.63 0.24
C LEU A 171 -12.37 11.19 1.67
N PHE A 172 -11.21 11.74 2.01
CA PHE A 172 -11.01 12.38 3.33
C PHE A 172 -11.94 13.57 3.54
N CYS A 173 -12.28 14.33 2.49
CA CYS A 173 -13.26 15.42 2.60
C CYS A 173 -14.66 14.95 3.00
N GLU A 174 -15.00 13.68 2.74
CA GLU A 174 -16.26 13.04 3.16
C GLU A 174 -16.12 12.26 4.48
N GLY A 175 -14.95 12.33 5.13
CA GLY A 175 -14.62 11.57 6.33
C GLY A 175 -14.47 10.06 6.07
N LEU A 176 -14.34 9.63 4.81
CA LEU A 176 -13.99 8.26 4.48
C LEU A 176 -12.55 7.99 4.88
N GLY A 177 -12.29 6.81 5.41
CA GLY A 177 -10.96 6.41 5.86
C GLY A 177 -10.94 4.95 6.29
N PRO A 178 -9.78 4.41 6.72
CA PRO A 178 -9.56 2.99 6.97
C PRO A 178 -10.20 2.49 8.28
N PHE A 179 -11.52 2.65 8.41
CA PHE A 179 -12.34 2.13 9.48
C PHE A 179 -12.24 0.59 9.51
N ARG A 180 -12.07 0.03 10.70
CA ARG A 180 -11.87 -1.40 10.89
C ARG A 180 -12.51 -1.88 12.18
N TRP A 181 -12.85 -3.17 12.22
CA TRP A 181 -13.32 -3.82 13.43
C TRP A 181 -12.72 -5.21 13.59
N VAL A 182 -12.70 -5.69 14.84
CA VAL A 182 -12.07 -6.95 15.26
C VAL A 182 -13.03 -7.72 16.16
N ALA A 183 -13.27 -8.99 15.87
CA ALA A 183 -14.09 -9.87 16.69
C ALA A 183 -13.25 -10.46 17.84
N LEU A 184 -13.55 -10.06 19.10
CA LEU A 184 -12.79 -10.55 20.26
C LEU A 184 -13.05 -12.03 20.60
N SER A 185 -14.07 -12.63 20.00
CA SER A 185 -14.36 -14.06 20.12
C SER A 185 -13.26 -14.92 19.50
N GLY A 186 -12.49 -14.36 18.56
CA GLY A 186 -11.59 -15.13 17.70
C GLY A 186 -12.32 -15.92 16.61
N ASP A 187 -13.65 -15.80 16.50
CA ASP A 187 -14.46 -16.60 15.61
C ASP A 187 -14.75 -15.86 14.29
N PRO A 188 -14.36 -16.42 13.13
CA PRO A 188 -14.54 -15.75 11.84
C PRO A 188 -16.00 -15.58 11.44
N GLU A 189 -16.92 -16.37 12.02
CA GLU A 189 -18.35 -16.22 11.76
C GLU A 189 -18.88 -14.86 12.23
N ASP A 190 -18.31 -14.28 13.30
CA ASP A 190 -18.69 -12.95 13.76
C ASP A 190 -18.36 -11.88 12.69
N ILE A 191 -17.28 -12.07 11.92
CA ILE A 191 -16.97 -11.21 10.76
C ILE A 191 -17.95 -11.45 9.63
N ALA A 192 -18.34 -12.69 9.33
CA ALA A 192 -19.35 -12.99 8.31
C ALA A 192 -20.72 -12.35 8.64
N VAL A 193 -21.14 -12.40 9.92
CA VAL A 193 -22.36 -11.76 10.41
C VAL A 193 -22.28 -10.23 10.24
N THR A 194 -21.15 -9.62 10.61
CA THR A 194 -20.96 -8.16 10.47
C THR A 194 -20.86 -7.72 9.01
N ASP A 195 -20.19 -8.48 8.14
CA ASP A 195 -20.13 -8.22 6.70
C ASP A 195 -21.53 -8.20 6.09
N LYS A 196 -22.37 -9.20 6.41
CA LYS A 196 -23.76 -9.24 5.97
C LYS A 196 -24.57 -8.05 6.48
N ALA A 197 -24.45 -7.74 7.77
CA ALA A 197 -25.19 -6.65 8.39
C ALA A 197 -24.80 -5.28 7.80
N ILE A 198 -23.52 -5.08 7.46
CA ILE A 198 -23.05 -3.86 6.80
C ILE A 198 -23.63 -3.74 5.38
N LYS A 199 -23.73 -4.83 4.61
CA LYS A 199 -24.39 -4.82 3.29
C LYS A 199 -25.88 -4.45 3.40
N GLU A 200 -26.57 -4.97 4.41
CA GLU A 200 -27.98 -4.63 4.69
C GLU A 200 -28.14 -3.17 5.11
N LEU A 201 -27.19 -2.62 5.87
CA LEU A 201 -27.20 -1.23 6.33
C LEU A 201 -26.95 -0.24 5.19
N PHE A 202 -26.12 -0.59 4.21
CA PHE A 202 -25.76 0.24 3.06
C PHE A 202 -26.09 -0.46 1.73
N PRO A 203 -27.37 -0.71 1.42
CA PRO A 203 -27.77 -1.55 0.29
C PRO A 203 -27.41 -0.96 -1.07
N GLU A 204 -27.37 0.38 -1.18
CA GLU A 204 -27.07 1.09 -2.43
C GLU A 204 -25.56 1.22 -2.71
N ASN A 205 -24.70 0.91 -1.74
CA ASN A 205 -23.25 1.08 -1.88
C ASN A 205 -22.62 -0.14 -2.57
N THR A 206 -22.78 -0.22 -3.89
CA THR A 206 -22.29 -1.36 -4.69
C THR A 206 -20.77 -1.57 -4.61
N HIS A 207 -19.99 -0.50 -4.42
CA HIS A 207 -18.53 -0.59 -4.28
C HIS A 207 -18.15 -1.28 -2.96
N LEU A 208 -18.79 -0.89 -1.86
CA LEU A 208 -18.64 -1.54 -0.56
C LEU A 208 -19.00 -3.02 -0.63
N HIS A 209 -20.08 -3.38 -1.34
CA HIS A 209 -20.51 -4.79 -1.44
C HIS A 209 -19.46 -5.63 -2.16
N LYS A 210 -18.96 -5.13 -3.30
CA LYS A 210 -17.86 -5.77 -4.04
C LYS A 210 -16.60 -5.94 -3.18
N TRP A 211 -16.26 -4.91 -2.40
CA TRP A 211 -15.14 -4.99 -1.46
C TRP A 211 -15.33 -6.10 -0.41
N LEU A 212 -16.50 -6.17 0.23
CA LEU A 212 -16.78 -7.19 1.25
C LEU A 212 -16.79 -8.61 0.67
N ASP A 213 -17.34 -8.79 -0.54
CA ASP A 213 -17.30 -10.09 -1.24
C ASP A 213 -15.87 -10.53 -1.54
N ALA A 214 -15.08 -9.64 -2.13
CA ALA A 214 -13.67 -9.90 -2.41
C ALA A 214 -12.86 -10.18 -1.14
N ALA A 215 -13.13 -9.44 -0.07
CA ALA A 215 -12.42 -9.58 1.19
C ALA A 215 -12.83 -10.85 1.95
N ALA A 216 -14.03 -11.38 1.76
CA ALA A 216 -14.45 -12.69 2.28
C ALA A 216 -13.79 -13.85 1.52
N GLU A 217 -13.63 -13.73 0.21
CA GLU A 217 -13.01 -14.76 -0.62
C GLU A 217 -11.47 -14.79 -0.50
N ARG A 218 -10.83 -13.62 -0.50
CA ARG A 218 -9.38 -13.52 -0.74
C ARG A 218 -8.55 -13.20 0.49
N VAL A 219 -9.11 -12.52 1.50
CA VAL A 219 -8.33 -12.08 2.67
C VAL A 219 -8.33 -13.18 3.73
N GLU A 220 -7.15 -13.71 4.02
CA GLU A 220 -6.96 -14.60 5.17
C GLU A 220 -6.87 -13.80 6.47
N PHE A 221 -7.52 -14.27 7.53
CA PHE A 221 -7.42 -13.64 8.85
C PHE A 221 -6.05 -13.92 9.48
N GLU A 222 -5.47 -12.89 10.08
CA GLU A 222 -4.22 -12.99 10.85
C GLU A 222 -4.48 -12.65 12.32
N GLY A 223 -4.40 -13.66 13.20
CA GLY A 223 -4.75 -13.48 14.62
C GLY A 223 -6.27 -13.42 14.82
N LEU A 224 -6.77 -12.39 15.51
CA LEU A 224 -8.21 -12.20 15.68
C LEU A 224 -8.84 -11.83 14.32
N PRO A 225 -9.97 -12.45 13.94
CA PRO A 225 -10.70 -12.07 12.74
C PRO A 225 -11.06 -10.58 12.75
N ALA A 226 -10.71 -9.90 11.67
CA ALA A 226 -10.84 -8.46 11.53
C ALA A 226 -11.22 -8.09 10.11
N ARG A 227 -11.97 -7.00 9.96
CA ARG A 227 -12.35 -6.45 8.66
C ARG A 227 -12.01 -4.97 8.61
N ILE A 228 -11.46 -4.55 7.47
CA ILE A 228 -11.33 -3.14 7.10
C ILE A 228 -12.42 -2.82 6.08
N CYS A 229 -13.06 -1.66 6.22
CA CYS A 229 -14.04 -1.15 5.27
C CYS A 229 -14.06 0.37 5.38
N TRP A 230 -13.88 1.06 4.25
CA TRP A 230 -13.87 2.52 4.29
C TRP A 230 -15.29 3.06 4.47
N LEU A 231 -15.52 3.73 5.60
CA LEU A 231 -16.81 4.34 5.95
C LEU A 231 -16.61 5.81 6.28
N GLY A 232 -17.55 6.65 5.84
CA GLY A 232 -17.52 8.09 5.94
C GLY A 232 -18.06 8.65 7.25
N TYR A 233 -18.17 9.98 7.30
CA TYR A 233 -18.86 10.65 8.40
C TYR A 233 -20.32 10.18 8.50
N GLY A 234 -20.79 9.92 9.72
CA GLY A 234 -22.12 9.37 9.99
C GLY A 234 -22.25 7.85 9.73
N GLU A 235 -21.67 7.33 8.64
CA GLU A 235 -21.68 5.88 8.35
C GLU A 235 -20.97 5.08 9.44
N ARG A 236 -19.81 5.55 9.91
CA ARG A 236 -19.07 4.92 11.03
C ARG A 236 -19.91 4.78 12.29
N ALA A 237 -20.68 5.82 12.64
CA ALA A 237 -21.54 5.80 13.83
C ALA A 237 -22.71 4.81 13.66
N LYS A 238 -23.33 4.77 12.46
CA LYS A 238 -24.39 3.79 12.14
C LYS A 238 -23.86 2.35 12.23
N ALA A 239 -22.69 2.09 11.66
CA ALA A 239 -22.03 0.79 11.72
C ALA A 239 -21.69 0.39 13.16
N GLY A 240 -21.12 1.31 13.96
CA GLY A 240 -20.80 1.05 15.36
C GLY A 240 -22.02 0.74 16.23
N LEU A 241 -23.12 1.47 16.04
CA LEU A 241 -24.38 1.18 16.74
C LEU A 241 -24.95 -0.18 16.33
N LEU A 242 -24.91 -0.51 15.03
CA LEU A 242 -25.33 -1.80 14.51
C LEU A 242 -24.52 -2.94 15.15
N PHE A 243 -23.19 -2.83 15.18
CA PHE A 243 -22.33 -3.84 15.81
C PHE A 243 -22.63 -4.02 17.29
N ASN A 244 -22.84 -2.92 18.02
CA ASN A 244 -23.22 -2.99 19.42
C ASN A 244 -24.59 -3.68 19.63
N GLN A 245 -25.55 -3.46 18.73
CA GLN A 245 -26.83 -4.17 18.74
C GLN A 245 -26.66 -5.67 18.47
N LEU A 246 -25.83 -6.06 17.49
CA LEU A 246 -25.54 -7.47 17.21
C LEU A 246 -24.94 -8.18 18.42
N VAL A 247 -24.05 -7.50 19.18
CA VAL A 247 -23.50 -8.00 20.44
C VAL A 247 -24.59 -8.17 21.50
N ALA A 248 -25.44 -7.15 21.69
CA ALA A 248 -26.52 -7.18 22.68
C ALA A 248 -27.57 -8.27 22.38
N GLU A 249 -27.83 -8.54 21.10
CA GLU A 249 -28.74 -9.60 20.64
C GLU A 249 -28.09 -11.00 20.64
N GLY A 250 -26.79 -11.11 20.92
CA GLY A 250 -26.05 -12.37 20.87
C GLY A 250 -25.89 -12.97 19.47
N LYS A 251 -26.02 -12.14 18.42
CA LYS A 251 -25.79 -12.55 17.02
C LYS A 251 -24.32 -12.70 16.68
N VAL A 252 -23.44 -12.06 17.46
CA VAL A 252 -22.00 -12.30 17.48
C VAL A 252 -21.60 -12.82 18.87
N LYS A 253 -20.54 -13.62 18.94
CA LYS A 253 -20.19 -14.43 20.12
C LYS A 253 -19.51 -13.65 21.24
N ALA A 254 -18.92 -12.51 20.93
CA ALA A 254 -18.25 -11.64 21.90
C ALA A 254 -18.28 -10.17 21.45
N PRO A 255 -17.85 -9.22 22.30
CA PRO A 255 -17.74 -7.82 21.90
C PRO A 255 -16.81 -7.61 20.70
N ILE A 256 -17.08 -6.55 19.95
CA ILE A 256 -16.32 -6.15 18.77
C ILE A 256 -15.53 -4.88 19.10
N VAL A 257 -14.22 -4.89 18.83
CA VAL A 257 -13.40 -3.67 18.90
C VAL A 257 -13.54 -2.93 17.58
N ILE A 258 -13.74 -1.62 17.66
CA ILE A 258 -13.79 -0.74 16.50
C ILE A 258 -12.60 0.21 16.58
N GLY A 259 -11.92 0.41 15.45
CA GLY A 259 -10.78 1.28 15.35
C GLY A 259 -10.50 1.72 13.92
N ARG A 260 -9.29 2.20 13.69
CA ARG A 260 -8.80 2.67 12.38
C ARG A 260 -7.28 2.77 12.39
N ASP A 261 -6.71 3.07 11.23
CA ASP A 261 -5.35 3.56 11.16
C ASP A 261 -5.22 4.99 11.72
N HIS A 262 -3.99 5.42 11.99
CA HIS A 262 -3.68 6.83 12.25
C HIS A 262 -3.73 7.66 10.96
N LEU A 263 -3.57 7.03 9.80
CA LEU A 263 -3.92 7.61 8.50
C LEU A 263 -5.45 7.70 8.38
N ASP A 264 -6.01 8.86 8.68
CA ASP A 264 -7.44 9.16 8.57
C ASP A 264 -7.66 10.67 8.42
N SER A 265 -8.86 11.07 7.98
CA SER A 265 -9.15 12.42 7.48
C SER A 265 -8.78 13.58 8.41
N GLY A 266 -8.71 13.35 9.73
CA GLY A 266 -8.40 14.39 10.72
C GLY A 266 -7.30 14.05 11.72
N SER A 267 -6.68 12.87 11.63
CA SER A 267 -5.83 12.35 12.72
C SER A 267 -4.33 12.37 12.46
N VAL A 268 -3.87 13.08 11.43
CA VAL A 268 -2.45 13.12 11.06
C VAL A 268 -2.06 14.45 10.42
N ALA A 269 -0.84 14.90 10.69
CA ALA A 269 -0.15 15.95 9.95
C ALA A 269 1.15 15.37 9.40
N SER A 270 1.25 15.28 8.07
CA SER A 270 2.37 14.67 7.35
C SER A 270 2.53 15.35 5.99
N PRO A 271 3.38 16.40 5.90
CA PRO A 271 3.52 17.25 4.71
C PRO A 271 4.00 16.55 3.44
N TYR A 272 4.54 15.34 3.57
CA TYR A 272 5.03 14.54 2.43
C TYR A 272 4.14 13.32 2.16
N ARG A 273 2.95 13.25 2.78
CA ARG A 273 1.98 12.16 2.63
C ARG A 273 0.54 12.69 2.74
N GLU A 274 -0.12 12.59 3.90
CA GLU A 274 -1.56 12.88 4.03
C GLU A 274 -1.91 14.36 3.84
N THR A 275 -1.09 15.26 4.39
CA THR A 275 -1.31 16.71 4.31
C THR A 275 -0.42 17.38 3.25
N GLU A 276 0.08 16.62 2.28
CA GLU A 276 0.88 17.16 1.18
C GLU A 276 0.07 18.08 0.25
N SER A 277 0.55 19.31 0.00
CA SER A 277 -0.11 20.26 -0.90
C SER A 277 -1.55 20.57 -0.47
N MET A 278 -1.74 20.96 0.79
CA MET A 278 -3.04 21.50 1.23
C MET A 278 -3.33 22.79 0.46
N LYS A 279 -4.60 23.01 0.10
CA LYS A 279 -5.00 24.15 -0.75
C LYS A 279 -4.66 25.51 -0.16
N ASP A 280 -4.58 25.59 1.16
CA ASP A 280 -4.27 26.79 1.94
C ASP A 280 -2.82 26.81 2.47
N GLY A 281 -1.99 25.82 2.10
CA GLY A 281 -0.61 25.70 2.56
C GLY A 281 -0.46 25.27 4.03
N SER A 282 -1.51 24.70 4.62
CA SER A 282 -1.54 24.24 6.02
C SER A 282 -0.82 22.91 6.28
N ASP A 283 -0.01 22.43 5.34
CA ASP A 283 0.59 21.09 5.30
C ASP A 283 1.23 20.65 6.62
N ALA A 284 1.94 21.56 7.29
CA ALA A 284 2.71 21.30 8.51
C ALA A 284 1.96 21.63 9.82
N ILE A 285 0.69 22.03 9.78
CA ILE A 285 -0.08 22.36 10.99
C ILE A 285 -0.45 21.06 11.73
N ALA A 286 0.13 20.86 12.91
CA ALA A 286 -0.04 19.65 13.72
C ALA A 286 -1.08 19.79 14.85
N ASP A 287 -1.84 20.89 14.91
CA ASP A 287 -2.87 21.10 15.95
C ASP A 287 -4.05 20.12 15.81
N TRP A 288 -4.39 19.76 14.57
CA TRP A 288 -5.51 18.87 14.24
C TRP A 288 -5.39 17.44 14.83
N PRO A 289 -4.28 16.70 14.64
CA PRO A 289 -4.14 15.38 15.24
C PRO A 289 -4.15 15.45 16.78
N CYS A 290 -3.59 16.49 17.39
CA CYS A 290 -3.62 16.71 18.84
C CYS A 290 -5.04 16.99 19.38
N SER A 291 -5.91 17.55 18.55
CA SER A 291 -7.30 17.86 18.90
C SER A 291 -8.27 16.71 18.61
N THR A 292 -7.78 15.62 18.00
CA THR A 292 -8.59 14.44 17.67
C THR A 292 -8.64 13.53 18.90
N PRO A 293 -9.82 13.30 19.49
CA PRO A 293 -9.98 12.44 20.66
C PRO A 293 -9.78 10.95 20.35
#